data_AF-A0A212CVR9-F1
#
_entry.id   AF-A0A212CVR9-F1
#
_cell.length_a   1.000
_cell.length_b   1.000
_cell.length_c   1.000
_cell.angle_alpha   90.00
_cell.angle_beta   90.00
_cell.angle_gamma   90.00
#
_symmetry.space_group_name_H-M   'P 1'
#
loop_
_entity.id
_entity.type
_entity.pdbx_description
1 polymer ?
#
loop_
_entity_poly.entity_id
_entity_poly.type
_entity_poly.pdbx_seq_one_letter_code
_entity_poly.pdbx_strand_id
1 'polypeptide(L)'
;MCRRELDKAESEIKKNSSIIGDYKQICSQLSERLEKQQTANKVEIEKIRQKVDDCERCREFFNKEGRVKGTGSAKEDVDEDTDEEKETLKNQLREMELELAQTKLQLVEAECKIQDLEHHLGLALNEVQAAKKTWFNRTLSSIKTATGVQGKETC
;
A
#
# COMPACT_ATOMS: atom_id res chain seq x y z
N MET A 1 38.04 6.08 -16.96
CA MET A 1 37.08 6.68 -16.00
C MET A 1 36.10 5.67 -15.42
N CYS A 2 35.46 4.80 -16.21
CA CYS A 2 34.46 3.83 -15.71
C CYS A 2 34.95 2.88 -14.61
N ARG A 3 36.21 2.43 -14.62
CA ARG A 3 36.70 1.47 -13.62
C ARG A 3 36.72 2.04 -12.19
N ARG A 4 37.12 3.31 -12.04
CA ARG A 4 37.16 3.99 -10.74
C ARG A 4 35.75 4.23 -10.17
N GLU A 5 34.78 4.53 -11.03
CA GLU A 5 33.39 4.69 -10.62
C GLU A 5 32.77 3.35 -10.22
N LEU A 6 33.10 2.28 -10.94
CA LEU A 6 32.68 0.92 -10.62
C LEU A 6 33.28 0.44 -9.29
N ASP A 7 34.58 0.64 -9.07
CA ASP A 7 35.24 0.31 -7.79
C ASP A 7 34.63 1.10 -6.61
N LYS A 8 34.23 2.35 -6.85
CA LYS A 8 33.54 3.18 -5.85
C LYS A 8 32.15 2.64 -5.54
N ALA A 9 31.38 2.29 -6.57
CA ALA A 9 30.06 1.69 -6.41
C ALA A 9 30.13 0.34 -5.67
N GLU A 10 31.09 -0.53 -6.00
CA GLU A 10 31.32 -1.78 -5.28
C GLU A 10 31.68 -1.56 -3.81
N SER A 11 32.53 -0.57 -3.51
CA SER A 11 32.84 -0.20 -2.12
C SER A 11 31.63 0.33 -1.37
N GLU A 12 30.76 1.09 -2.01
CA GLU A 12 29.53 1.63 -1.40
C GLU A 12 28.53 0.49 -1.14
N ILE A 13 28.35 -0.43 -2.09
CA ILE A 13 27.53 -1.63 -1.93
C ILE A 13 28.01 -2.46 -0.74
N LYS A 14 29.33 -2.67 -0.61
CA LYS A 14 29.90 -3.44 0.51
C LYS A 14 29.65 -2.77 1.86
N LYS A 15 29.82 -1.44 1.94
CA LYS A 15 29.51 -0.67 3.16
C LYS A 15 28.03 -0.77 3.51
N ASN A 16 27.14 -0.55 2.55
CA ASN A 16 25.70 -0.63 2.75
C ASN A 16 25.28 -2.04 3.20
N SER A 17 25.85 -3.08 2.58
CA SER A 17 25.60 -4.46 3.00
C SER A 17 26.05 -4.73 4.44
N SER A 18 27.18 -4.17 4.87
CA SER A 18 27.65 -4.27 6.26
C SER A 18 26.70 -3.58 7.21
N ILE A 19 26.30 -2.34 6.91
CA ILE A 19 25.37 -1.54 7.73
C ILE A 19 24.02 -2.26 7.88
N ILE A 20 23.49 -2.84 6.80
CA ILE A 20 22.25 -3.63 6.84
C ILE A 20 22.42 -4.87 7.73
N GLY A 21 23.58 -5.53 7.68
CA GLY A 21 23.90 -6.65 8.55
C GLY A 21 23.90 -6.25 10.03
N ASP A 22 24.60 -5.18 10.36
CA ASP A 22 24.69 -4.65 11.73
C ASP A 22 23.32 -4.21 12.24
N TYR A 23 22.53 -3.53 11.41
CA TYR A 23 21.16 -3.13 11.76
C TYR A 23 20.29 -4.34 12.09
N LYS A 24 20.30 -5.38 11.25
CA LYS A 24 19.54 -6.62 11.50
C LYS A 24 19.98 -7.30 12.79
N GLN A 25 21.28 -7.34 13.06
CA GLN A 25 21.83 -7.90 14.28
C GLN A 25 21.37 -7.11 15.52
N ILE A 26 21.41 -5.78 15.48
CA ILE A 26 20.94 -4.92 16.56
C ILE A 26 19.45 -5.15 16.80
N CYS A 27 18.62 -5.18 15.75
CA CYS A 27 17.19 -5.48 15.86
C CYS A 27 16.95 -6.84 16.52
N SER A 28 17.64 -7.89 16.07
CA SER A 28 17.52 -9.23 16.66
C SER A 28 17.89 -9.24 18.14
N GLN A 29 18.97 -8.56 18.53
CA GLN A 29 19.41 -8.47 19.92
C GLN A 29 18.43 -7.69 20.79
N LEU A 30 17.86 -6.59 20.27
CA LEU A 30 16.86 -5.80 20.98
C LEU A 30 15.58 -6.59 21.19
N SER A 31 15.10 -7.30 20.15
CA SER A 31 13.94 -8.18 20.24
C SER A 31 14.14 -9.28 21.30
N GLU A 32 15.29 -9.97 21.28
CA GLU A 32 15.59 -11.01 22.27
C GLU A 32 15.65 -10.44 23.70
N ARG A 33 16.26 -9.28 23.89
CA ARG A 33 16.30 -8.61 25.20
C ARG A 33 14.90 -8.22 25.68
N LEU A 34 14.07 -7.70 24.79
CA LEU A 34 12.69 -7.33 25.11
C LEU A 34 11.88 -8.55 25.54
N GLU A 35 11.94 -9.65 24.78
CA GLU A 35 11.25 -10.90 25.10
C GLU A 35 11.69 -11.48 26.46
N LYS A 36 13.00 -11.45 26.74
CA LYS A 36 13.54 -11.85 28.05
C LYS A 36 13.00 -10.98 29.18
N GLN A 37 12.99 -9.66 29.00
CA GLN A 37 12.45 -8.73 30.00
C GLN A 37 10.94 -8.92 30.21
N GLN A 38 10.17 -9.07 29.13
CA GLN A 38 8.73 -9.33 29.21
C GLN A 38 8.43 -10.64 29.96
N THR A 39 9.17 -11.70 29.65
CA THR A 39 9.02 -12.99 30.33
C THR A 39 9.40 -12.90 31.81
N ALA A 40 10.54 -12.26 32.13
CA ALA A 40 10.97 -12.05 33.51
C ALA A 40 9.97 -11.21 34.31
N ASN A 41 9.48 -10.11 33.75
CA ASN A 41 8.49 -9.25 34.38
C ASN A 41 7.17 -9.99 34.59
N LYS A 42 6.72 -10.80 33.62
CA LYS A 42 5.51 -11.62 33.77
C LYS A 42 5.64 -12.60 34.93
N VAL A 43 6.80 -13.25 35.07
CA VAL A 43 7.08 -14.17 36.18
C VAL A 43 7.09 -13.44 37.52
N GLU A 44 7.74 -12.28 37.61
CA GLU A 44 7.78 -11.50 38.86
C GLU A 44 6.40 -10.95 39.24
N ILE A 45 5.60 -10.49 38.27
CA ILE A 45 4.21 -10.10 38.52
C ILE A 45 3.41 -11.28 39.04
N GLU A 46 3.53 -12.46 38.44
CA GLU A 46 2.81 -13.66 38.89
C GLU A 46 3.22 -14.06 40.32
N LYS A 47 4.50 -13.92 40.64
CA LYS A 47 5.00 -14.15 42.00
C LYS A 47 4.43 -13.16 43.01
N ILE A 48 4.28 -11.89 42.64
CA ILE A 48 3.61 -10.88 43.48
C ILE A 48 2.14 -11.23 43.64
N ARG A 49 1.45 -11.60 42.55
CA ARG A 49 0.05 -12.03 42.58
C ARG A 49 -0.15 -13.20 43.53
N GLN A 50 0.68 -14.23 43.44
CA GLN A 50 0.65 -15.38 44.33
C GLN A 50 0.83 -14.95 45.80
N LYS A 51 1.81 -14.09 46.10
CA LYS A 51 2.02 -13.57 47.47
C LYS A 51 0.82 -12.77 48.00
N VAL A 52 0.18 -11.99 47.14
CA VAL A 52 -1.04 -11.23 47.49
C VAL A 52 -2.20 -12.18 47.73
N ASP A 53 -2.35 -13.21 46.89
CA ASP A 53 -3.39 -14.21 47.05
C ASP A 53 -3.16 -15.05 48.32
N ASP A 54 -1.93 -15.41 48.68
CA ASP A 54 -1.61 -16.16 49.89
C ASP A 54 -1.85 -15.35 51.19
N CYS A 55 -2.00 -14.03 51.08
CA CYS A 55 -2.32 -13.14 52.19
C CYS A 55 -3.85 -12.96 52.32
N GLU A 56 -4.46 -13.56 53.35
CA GLU A 56 -5.91 -13.49 53.60
C GLU A 56 -6.44 -12.05 53.64
N ARG A 57 -5.71 -11.14 54.31
CA ARG A 57 -6.07 -9.71 54.39
C ARG A 57 -5.91 -8.99 53.06
N CYS A 58 -4.95 -9.39 52.23
CA CYS A 58 -4.63 -8.70 50.97
C CYS A 58 -5.59 -9.11 49.84
N ARG A 59 -5.99 -10.39 49.79
CA ARG A 59 -6.89 -10.95 48.76
C ARG A 59 -8.24 -10.23 48.67
N GLU A 60 -8.73 -9.68 49.79
CA GLU A 60 -9.96 -8.88 49.81
C GLU A 60 -9.82 -7.54 49.07
N PHE A 61 -8.63 -6.95 49.09
CA PHE A 61 -8.35 -5.66 48.46
C PHE A 61 -7.99 -5.75 47.00
N PHE A 62 -7.56 -6.90 46.46
CA PHE A 62 -7.15 -7.02 45.06
C PHE A 62 -8.11 -7.91 44.25
N ASN A 63 -8.31 -7.59 42.97
CA ASN A 63 -8.99 -8.47 42.02
C ASN A 63 -7.99 -9.45 41.35
N LYS A 64 -8.50 -10.41 40.59
CA LYS A 64 -7.67 -11.42 39.90
C LYS A 64 -6.68 -10.77 38.92
N GLU A 65 -7.01 -9.57 38.45
CA GLU A 65 -6.22 -8.73 37.56
C GLU A 65 -5.22 -7.83 38.32
N GLY A 66 -5.13 -7.94 39.65
CA GLY A 66 -4.14 -7.26 40.49
C GLY A 66 -4.43 -5.77 40.73
N ARG A 67 -5.63 -5.30 40.38
CA ARG A 67 -6.13 -3.95 40.70
C ARG A 67 -6.79 -3.93 42.08
N VAL A 68 -6.69 -2.80 42.76
CA VAL A 68 -7.33 -2.58 44.07
C VAL A 68 -8.84 -2.47 43.89
N LYS A 69 -9.60 -3.33 44.57
CA LYS A 69 -11.04 -3.25 44.76
C LYS A 69 -11.35 -2.07 45.69
N GLY A 70 -12.04 -1.05 45.19
CA GLY A 70 -12.55 0.05 46.01
C GLY A 70 -11.93 1.43 45.78
N THR A 71 -10.92 1.60 44.93
CA THR A 71 -10.53 2.93 44.42
C THR A 71 -11.40 3.28 43.21
N GLY A 72 -12.70 3.48 43.45
CA GLY A 72 -13.69 3.91 42.45
C GLY A 72 -13.91 5.43 42.43
N SER A 73 -12.95 6.25 42.85
CA SER A 73 -13.11 7.73 42.82
C SER A 73 -11.82 8.51 42.52
N ALA A 74 -10.83 7.91 41.87
CA ALA A 74 -9.63 8.63 41.43
C ALA A 74 -8.93 7.96 40.22
N LYS A 75 -9.72 7.47 39.26
CA LYS A 75 -9.23 6.88 38.00
C LYS A 75 -10.15 7.20 36.80
N GLU A 76 -10.60 8.45 36.71
CA GLU A 76 -11.18 8.93 35.44
C GLU A 76 -10.06 9.42 34.51
N ASP A 77 -9.02 10.09 35.04
CA ASP A 77 -8.00 10.79 34.22
C ASP A 77 -6.98 9.92 33.42
N VAL A 78 -6.92 8.60 33.61
CA VAL A 78 -5.92 7.74 32.89
C VAL A 78 -6.58 6.66 32.03
N ASP A 79 -7.82 6.26 32.33
CA ASP A 79 -8.56 5.33 31.50
C ASP A 79 -9.27 6.08 30.36
N GLU A 80 -9.74 7.30 30.64
CA GLU A 80 -10.43 8.19 29.69
C GLU A 80 -9.46 8.74 28.62
N ASP A 81 -8.25 9.20 28.99
CA ASP A 81 -7.23 9.71 28.04
C ASP A 81 -6.82 8.64 26.99
N THR A 82 -6.64 7.38 27.41
CA THR A 82 -6.38 6.28 26.47
C THR A 82 -7.59 5.86 25.63
N ASP A 83 -8.83 6.01 26.14
CA ASP A 83 -10.03 5.69 25.38
C ASP A 83 -10.34 6.81 24.36
N GLU A 84 -10.09 8.07 24.72
CA GLU A 84 -10.14 9.21 23.81
C GLU A 84 -9.11 9.10 22.69
N GLU A 85 -7.83 8.81 22.99
CA GLU A 85 -6.80 8.60 21.98
C GLU A 85 -7.17 7.45 21.03
N LYS A 86 -7.73 6.37 21.56
CA LYS A 86 -8.20 5.23 20.77
C LYS A 86 -9.40 5.60 19.88
N GLU A 87 -10.35 6.39 20.36
CA GLU A 87 -11.47 6.87 19.54
C GLU A 87 -11.02 7.86 18.46
N THR A 88 -10.04 8.73 18.74
CA THR A 88 -9.47 9.62 17.72
C THR A 88 -8.75 8.83 16.62
N LEU A 89 -7.96 7.81 16.97
CA LEU A 89 -7.29 6.93 15.99
C LEU A 89 -8.30 6.14 15.14
N LYS A 90 -9.40 5.67 15.73
CA LYS A 90 -10.50 5.02 14.98
C LYS A 90 -11.17 6.00 14.02
N ASN A 91 -11.38 7.24 14.42
CA ASN A 91 -11.97 8.26 13.56
C ASN A 91 -11.05 8.61 12.39
N GLN A 92 -9.74 8.77 12.62
CA GLN A 92 -8.75 8.95 11.56
C GLN A 92 -8.69 7.76 10.61
N LEU A 93 -8.78 6.54 11.13
CA LEU A 93 -8.81 5.33 10.31
C LEU A 93 -10.04 5.32 9.39
N ARG A 94 -11.21 5.67 9.93
CA ARG A 94 -12.44 5.79 9.14
C ARG A 94 -12.37 6.89 8.08
N GLU A 95 -11.76 8.02 8.40
CA GLU A 95 -11.55 9.12 7.45
C GLU A 95 -10.62 8.70 6.30
N MET A 96 -9.48 8.08 6.61
CA MET A 96 -8.58 7.52 5.60
C MET A 96 -9.26 6.44 4.74
N GLU A 97 -10.11 5.60 5.31
CA GLU A 97 -10.90 4.61 4.55
C GLU A 97 -11.87 5.27 3.56
N LEU A 98 -12.50 6.39 3.95
CA LEU A 98 -13.39 7.16 3.09
C LEU A 98 -12.63 7.84 1.95
N GLU A 99 -11.50 8.49 2.24
CA GLU A 99 -10.64 9.11 1.23
C GLU A 99 -10.12 8.08 0.23
N LEU A 100 -9.74 6.90 0.71
CA LEU A 100 -9.31 5.80 -0.13
C LEU A 100 -10.44 5.33 -1.05
N ALA A 101 -11.66 5.18 -0.53
CA ALA A 101 -12.82 4.80 -1.33
C ALA A 101 -13.13 5.85 -2.41
N GLN A 102 -13.05 7.14 -2.07
CA GLN A 102 -13.24 8.24 -3.01
C GLN A 102 -12.17 8.26 -4.11
N THR A 103 -10.90 8.09 -3.74
CA THR A 103 -9.78 8.06 -4.70
C THR A 103 -9.90 6.85 -5.64
N LYS A 104 -10.31 5.68 -5.11
CA LYS A 104 -10.57 4.49 -5.93
C LYS A 104 -11.69 4.72 -6.94
N LEU A 105 -12.75 5.42 -6.55
CA LEU A 105 -13.84 5.77 -7.47
C LEU A 105 -13.35 6.69 -8.58
N GLN A 106 -12.60 7.74 -8.24
CA GLN A 106 -12.02 8.66 -9.22
C GLN A 106 -11.08 7.96 -10.21
N LEU A 107 -10.31 6.99 -9.74
CA LEU A 107 -9.45 6.18 -10.61
C LEU A 107 -10.28 5.40 -11.63
N VAL A 108 -11.33 4.70 -11.19
CA VAL A 108 -12.21 3.93 -12.09
C VAL A 108 -12.90 4.86 -13.09
N GLU A 109 -13.37 6.03 -12.66
CA GLU A 109 -13.97 7.03 -13.56
C GLU A 109 -12.97 7.51 -14.62
N ALA A 110 -11.72 7.76 -14.24
CA ALA A 110 -10.67 8.15 -15.17
C ALA A 110 -10.32 7.03 -16.15
N GLU A 111 -10.21 5.79 -15.68
CA GLU A 111 -9.98 4.61 -16.53
C GLU A 111 -11.11 4.41 -17.55
N CYS A 112 -12.37 4.50 -17.13
CA CYS A 112 -13.52 4.46 -18.02
C CYS A 112 -13.48 5.58 -19.07
N LYS A 113 -13.09 6.79 -18.68
CA LYS A 113 -12.97 7.92 -19.62
C LYS A 113 -11.85 7.72 -20.63
N ILE A 114 -10.73 7.14 -20.21
CA ILE A 114 -9.64 6.77 -21.12
C ILE A 114 -10.14 5.74 -22.14
N GLN A 115 -10.81 4.69 -21.69
CA GLN A 115 -11.36 3.66 -22.58
C GLN A 115 -12.34 4.23 -23.61
N ASP A 116 -13.21 5.16 -23.21
CA ASP A 116 -14.16 5.82 -24.12
C ASP A 116 -13.43 6.67 -25.18
N LEU A 117 -12.39 7.41 -24.78
CA LEU A 117 -11.56 8.19 -25.70
C LEU A 117 -10.77 7.30 -26.67
N GLU A 118 -10.22 6.19 -26.19
CA GLU A 118 -9.53 5.20 -27.03
C GLU A 118 -10.48 4.59 -28.06
N HIS A 119 -11.72 4.28 -27.65
CA HIS A 119 -12.75 3.80 -28.56
C HIS A 119 -13.08 4.85 -29.63
N HIS A 120 -13.33 6.11 -29.25
CA HIS A 120 -13.56 7.21 -30.20
C HIS A 120 -12.39 7.40 -31.17
N LEU A 121 -11.15 7.33 -30.69
CA LEU A 121 -9.96 7.39 -31.53
C LEU A 121 -9.93 6.22 -32.54
N GLY A 122 -10.24 5.01 -32.09
CA GLY A 122 -10.34 3.82 -32.94
C GLY A 122 -11.37 3.96 -34.05
N LEU A 123 -12.55 4.52 -33.74
CA LEU A 123 -13.58 4.83 -34.73
C LEU A 123 -13.10 5.86 -35.75
N ALA A 124 -12.53 6.98 -35.30
CA ALA A 124 -12.02 8.04 -36.18
C ALA A 124 -10.90 7.53 -37.11
N LEU A 125 -9.98 6.69 -36.59
CA LEU A 125 -8.94 6.06 -37.41
C LEU A 125 -9.52 5.13 -38.48
N ASN A 126 -10.53 4.33 -38.13
CA ASN A 126 -11.22 3.47 -39.08
C ASN A 126 -11.91 4.29 -40.18
N GLU A 127 -12.57 5.39 -39.83
CA GLU A 127 -13.21 6.30 -40.79
C GLU A 127 -12.19 6.93 -41.75
N VAL A 128 -11.08 7.46 -41.22
CA VAL A 128 -9.99 8.01 -42.04
C VAL A 128 -9.41 6.94 -42.97
N GLN A 129 -9.23 5.71 -42.49
CA GLN A 129 -8.72 4.61 -43.30
C GLN A 129 -9.73 4.17 -44.37
N ALA A 130 -11.03 4.13 -44.06
CA ALA A 130 -12.09 3.81 -45.00
C ALA A 130 -12.24 4.89 -46.07
N ALA A 131 -12.22 6.17 -45.69
CA ALA A 131 -12.15 7.29 -46.61
C ALA A 131 -10.89 7.18 -47.48
N LYS A 132 -9.74 6.84 -46.89
CA LYS A 132 -8.47 6.64 -47.61
C LYS A 132 -8.57 5.57 -48.69
N LYS A 133 -9.06 4.39 -48.34
CA LYS A 133 -9.28 3.30 -49.30
C LYS A 133 -10.27 3.72 -50.39
N THR A 134 -11.31 4.48 -50.05
CA THR A 134 -12.34 4.91 -51.00
C THR A 134 -11.82 5.93 -52.01
N TRP A 135 -11.14 7.01 -51.57
CA TRP A 135 -10.62 8.00 -52.52
C TRP A 135 -9.47 7.43 -53.35
N PHE A 136 -8.60 6.62 -52.73
CA PHE A 136 -7.50 5.97 -53.45
C PHE A 136 -8.01 5.00 -54.53
N ASN A 137 -8.99 4.16 -54.21
CA ASN A 137 -9.60 3.25 -55.17
C ASN A 137 -10.34 3.99 -56.27
N ARG A 138 -11.04 5.10 -55.96
CA ARG A 138 -11.70 5.95 -56.96
C ARG A 138 -10.68 6.60 -57.90
N THR A 139 -9.60 7.18 -57.38
CA THR A 139 -8.57 7.84 -58.19
C THR A 139 -7.82 6.85 -59.07
N LEU A 140 -7.40 5.69 -58.53
CA LEU A 140 -6.76 4.65 -59.34
C LEU A 140 -7.69 4.08 -60.40
N SER A 141 -8.96 3.85 -60.08
CA SER A 141 -9.94 3.38 -61.06
C SER A 141 -10.14 4.40 -62.17
N SER A 142 -10.29 5.70 -61.84
CA SER A 142 -10.42 6.78 -62.82
C SER A 142 -9.17 6.95 -63.69
N ILE A 143 -7.96 6.77 -63.15
CA ILE A 143 -6.72 6.78 -63.94
C ILE A 143 -6.70 5.57 -64.88
N LYS A 144 -7.09 4.38 -64.41
CA LYS A 144 -7.14 3.16 -65.23
C LYS A 144 -8.16 3.24 -66.36
N THR A 145 -9.31 3.90 -66.17
CA THR A 145 -10.25 4.18 -67.27
C THR A 145 -9.74 5.28 -68.21
N ALA A 146 -9.06 6.31 -67.69
CA ALA A 146 -8.48 7.39 -68.52
C ALA A 146 -7.26 6.92 -69.34
N THR A 147 -6.55 5.89 -68.88
CA THR A 147 -5.41 5.26 -69.57
C THR A 147 -5.77 3.89 -70.18
N GLY A 148 -7.06 3.59 -70.29
CA GLY A 148 -7.59 2.40 -70.95
C GLY A 148 -7.22 2.38 -72.43
N VAL A 149 -6.11 1.73 -72.73
CA VAL A 149 -5.77 1.17 -74.04
C VAL A 149 -6.97 0.37 -74.55
N GLN A 150 -7.52 0.80 -75.69
CA GLN A 150 -8.41 -0.02 -76.52
C GLN A 150 -7.63 -1.26 -76.97
N GLY A 151 -7.72 -2.33 -76.18
CA GLY A 151 -7.38 -3.68 -76.59
C GLY A 151 -8.44 -4.18 -77.56
N LYS A 152 -8.08 -4.15 -78.84
CA LYS A 152 -8.76 -4.70 -80.00
C LYS A 152 -9.17 -6.17 -79.80
N GLU A 153 -10.46 -6.48 -79.85
CA GLU A 153 -10.96 -7.85 -80.06
C GLU A 153 -11.77 -7.90 -81.38
N THR A 154 -11.14 -8.52 -82.38
CA THR A 154 -11.71 -9.33 -83.48
C THR A 154 -12.99 -8.86 -84.21
N CYS A 155 -12.82 -8.36 -85.44
CA CYS A 155 -13.07 -9.10 -86.70
C CYS A 155 -12.27 -8.45 -87.84
#